data_AF-A0A151H0B6-F1
#
_entry.id   AF-A0A151H0B6-F1
#
_cell.length_a   1.000
_cell.length_b   1.000
_cell.length_c   1.000
_cell.angle_alpha   90.00
_cell.angle_beta   90.00
_cell.angle_gamma   90.00
#
_symmetry.space_group_name_H-M   'P 1'
#
loop_
_entity.id
_entity.type
_entity.pdbx_description
1 polymer ?
#
loop_
_entity_poly.entity_id
_entity_poly.type
_entity_poly.pdbx_seq_one_letter_code
_entity_poly.pdbx_strand_id
1 'polypeptide(L)'
;MDGTQNTLDNPDFKWTGFPTIWFIKKGSGKPIRHTGGRSARDLLKFVQEHATSKIDVELPPEEPPKPLSQAVPTDNSGPVKVI
;
A
#
# COMPACT_ATOMS: atom_id res chain seq x y z
N MET A 1 5.76 0.80 -10.05
CA MET A 1 5.13 0.62 -11.37
C MET A 1 3.91 1.52 -11.43
N ASP A 2 3.74 2.29 -12.51
CA ASP A 2 2.54 3.10 -12.72
C ASP A 2 1.48 2.26 -13.46
N GLY A 3 0.41 1.88 -12.75
CA GLY A 3 -0.64 1.04 -13.33
C GLY A 3 -1.65 1.78 -14.20
N THR A 4 -1.51 3.10 -14.39
CA THR A 4 -2.33 3.87 -15.36
C THR A 4 -1.73 3.84 -16.76
N GLN A 5 -0.40 3.71 -16.85
CA GLN A 5 0.36 3.71 -18.11
C GLN A 5 0.93 2.33 -18.47
N ASN A 6 0.83 1.33 -17.59
CA ASN A 6 1.38 0.01 -17.82
C ASN A 6 0.34 -1.09 -17.60
N THR A 7 0.32 -2.05 -18.52
CA THR A 7 -0.52 -3.25 -18.48
C THR A 7 0.35 -4.47 -18.19
N LEU A 8 -0.18 -5.45 -17.46
CA LEU A 8 0.47 -6.74 -17.22
C LEU A 8 -0.40 -7.85 -17.81
N ASP A 9 0.18 -8.68 -18.69
CA ASP A 9 -0.52 -9.80 -19.32
C ASP A 9 -0.65 -11.02 -18.40
N ASN A 10 0.03 -11.00 -17.25
CA ASN A 10 -0.05 -12.07 -16.27
C ASN A 10 -1.35 -11.95 -15.45
N PRO A 11 -2.27 -12.95 -15.52
CA PRO A 11 -3.54 -12.91 -14.80
C PRO A 11 -3.40 -12.87 -13.27
N ASP A 12 -2.25 -13.27 -12.74
CA ASP A 12 -1.96 -13.22 -11.30
C ASP A 12 -1.81 -11.78 -10.78
N PHE A 13 -1.49 -10.82 -11.65
CA PHE A 13 -1.31 -9.41 -11.31
C PHE A 13 -2.54 -8.58 -11.68
N LYS A 14 -3.61 -8.72 -10.89
CA LYS A 14 -4.85 -7.97 -11.09
C LYS A 14 -5.03 -6.89 -10.02
N TRP A 15 -5.23 -5.63 -10.43
CA TRP A 15 -5.63 -4.54 -9.54
C TRP A 15 -6.91 -3.87 -10.05
N THR A 16 -7.78 -3.47 -9.12
CA THR A 16 -9.03 -2.76 -9.40
C THR A 16 -9.00 -1.31 -8.91
N GLY A 17 -7.92 -0.92 -8.24
CA GLY A 17 -7.76 0.40 -7.65
C GLY A 17 -6.34 0.63 -7.16
N PHE A 18 -6.08 1.86 -6.72
CA PHE A 18 -4.76 2.31 -6.31
C PHE A 18 -4.77 2.86 -4.88
N PRO A 19 -3.65 2.71 -4.13
CA PRO A 19 -2.50 1.86 -4.44
C PRO A 19 -2.81 0.37 -4.23
N THR A 20 -2.21 -0.49 -5.05
CA THR A 20 -2.17 -1.96 -4.85
C THR A 20 -0.72 -2.40 -4.71
N ILE A 21 -0.41 -3.16 -3.66
CA ILE A 21 0.95 -3.60 -3.34
C ILE A 21 1.00 -5.13 -3.45
N TRP A 22 1.99 -5.62 -4.20
CA TRP A 22 2.25 -7.04 -4.40
C TRP A 22 3.68 -7.36 -3.98
N PHE A 23 3.86 -8.52 -3.35
CA PHE A 23 5.17 -9.08 -2.99
C PHE A 23 5.43 -10.36 -3.77
N ILE A 24 6.58 -10.43 -4.44
CA ILE A 24 6.96 -11.57 -5.28
C ILE A 24 8.12 -12.28 -4.62
N LYS A 25 7.89 -13.51 -4.15
CA LYS A 25 8.95 -14.34 -3.58
C LYS A 25 9.96 -14.74 -4.65
N LYS A 26 11.24 -14.70 -4.30
CA LYS A 26 12.31 -15.22 -5.17
C LYS A 26 12.04 -16.68 -5.53
N GLY A 27 12.03 -16.98 -6.83
CA GLY A 27 11.84 -18.35 -7.34
C GLY A 27 10.40 -18.87 -7.36
N SER A 28 9.42 -18.17 -6.76
CA SER A 28 8.02 -18.61 -6.78
C SER A 28 7.25 -18.08 -7.99
N GLY A 29 7.61 -16.89 -8.50
CA GLY A 29 6.91 -16.21 -9.60
C GLY A 29 5.47 -15.75 -9.28
N LYS A 30 4.87 -16.27 -8.20
CA LYS A 30 3.51 -15.96 -7.75
C LYS A 30 3.49 -14.70 -6.87
N PRO A 31 2.63 -13.71 -7.20
CA PRO A 31 2.48 -12.52 -6.39
C PRO A 31 1.60 -12.75 -5.16
N ILE A 32 1.97 -12.14 -4.04
CA ILE A 32 1.24 -12.15 -2.77
C ILE A 32 0.71 -10.74 -2.52
N ARG A 33 -0.60 -10.58 -2.34
CA ARG A 33 -1.22 -9.27 -2.14
C ARG A 33 -0.96 -8.79 -0.72
N HIS A 34 -0.44 -7.57 -0.58
CA HIS A 34 -0.43 -6.91 0.72
C HIS A 34 -1.79 -6.30 1.01
N THR A 35 -2.41 -6.72 2.11
CA THR A 35 -3.68 -6.20 2.62
C THR A 35 -3.53 -5.45 3.94
N GLY A 36 -2.31 -5.39 4.50
CA GLY A 36 -2.03 -4.71 5.75
C GLY A 36 -1.97 -3.19 5.63
N GLY A 37 -1.57 -2.54 6.72
CA GLY A 37 -1.41 -1.09 6.75
C GLY A 37 -0.34 -0.59 5.77
N ARG A 38 -0.44 0.70 5.44
CA ARG A 38 0.47 1.39 4.52
C ARG A 38 1.60 2.12 5.27
N SER A 39 1.83 1.76 6.53
CA SER A 39 2.92 2.30 7.34
C SER A 39 4.24 1.61 6.97
N ALA A 40 5.37 2.30 7.18
CA ALA A 40 6.68 1.70 6.96
C ALA A 40 6.89 0.43 7.81
N ARG A 41 6.37 0.44 9.05
CA ARG A 41 6.42 -0.69 9.98
C ARG A 41 5.64 -1.90 9.45
N ASP A 42 4.43 -1.70 8.95
CA ASP A 42 3.61 -2.79 8.40
C ASP A 42 4.21 -3.39 7.13
N LEU A 43 4.77 -2.54 6.27
CA LEU A 43 5.45 -3.01 5.05
C LEU A 43 6.70 -3.82 5.38
N LEU A 44 7.51 -3.36 6.34
CA LEU A 44 8.69 -4.08 6.79
C LEU A 44 8.32 -5.43 7.41
N LYS A 45 7.30 -5.45 8.28
CA LYS A 45 6.79 -6.69 8.87
C LYS A 45 6.31 -7.67 7.79
N PHE A 46 5.53 -7.20 6.82
CA PHE A 46 5.05 -8.01 5.71
C PHE A 46 6.20 -8.60 4.87
N VAL A 47 7.24 -7.80 4.60
CA VAL A 47 8.44 -8.27 3.90
C VAL A 47 9.17 -9.32 4.72
N GLN A 48 9.33 -9.13 6.04
CA GLN A 48 9.98 -10.11 6.92
C GLN A 48 9.23 -11.46 6.96
N GLU A 49 7.90 -11.42 6.99
CA GLU A 49 7.05 -12.62 7.02
C GLU A 49 7.10 -13.43 5.72
N HIS A 50 7.20 -12.75 4.57
CA HIS A 50 7.17 -13.40 3.26
C HIS A 50 8.55 -13.54 2.59
N ALA A 51 9.61 -12.94 3.13
CA ALA A 51 10.94 -13.06 2.56
C ALA A 51 11.43 -14.51 2.56
N THR A 52 12.09 -14.90 1.48
CA THR A 52 12.75 -16.21 1.36
C THR A 52 14.01 -16.29 2.23
N SER A 53 14.58 -15.15 2.60
CA SER A 53 15.77 -15.04 3.43
C SER A 53 15.43 -14.28 4.71
N LYS A 54 16.11 -14.60 5.81
CA LYS A 54 15.93 -13.88 7.07
C LYS A 54 16.41 -12.43 6.88
N ILE A 55 15.54 -11.48 7.21
CA ILE A 55 15.82 -10.06 7.15
C ILE A 55 15.80 -9.55 8.58
N ASP A 56 16.98 -9.33 9.14
CA ASP A 56 17.14 -8.71 10.46
C ASP A 56 17.24 -7.19 10.25
N VAL A 57 16.08 -6.56 10.09
CA VAL A 57 15.97 -5.10 10.02
C VAL A 57 15.19 -4.64 11.23
N GLU A 58 15.79 -3.72 11.98
CA GLU A 58 15.13 -3.09 13.11
C GLU A 58 13.87 -2.36 12.62
N LEU A 59 12.72 -2.74 13.18
CA LEU A 59 11.46 -2.11 12.82
C LEU A 59 11.52 -0.64 13.24
N PRO A 60 11.17 0.31 12.35
CA PRO A 60 11.12 1.70 12.72
C PRO A 60 10.18 1.88 13.91
N PRO A 61 10.46 2.86 14.78
CA PRO A 61 9.56 3.21 15.85
C PRO A 61 8.17 3.46 15.27
N GLU A 62 7.15 3.00 15.97
CA GLU A 62 5.76 3.23 15.60
C GLU A 62 5.55 4.75 15.55
N GLU A 63 5.44 5.31 14.34
CA GLU A 63 5.11 6.72 14.21
C GLU A 63 3.76 6.94 14.90
N PRO A 64 3.63 7.92 15.82
CA PRO A 64 2.33 8.26 16.37
C PRO A 64 1.37 8.49 15.21
N PRO A 65 0.08 8.12 15.34
CA PRO A 65 -0.88 8.20 14.25
C PRO A 65 -0.82 9.61 13.66
N LYS A 66 -0.24 9.75 12.46
CA LYS A 66 -0.26 11.03 11.77
C LYS A 66 -1.73 11.42 11.70
N PRO A 67 -2.12 12.62 12.18
CA PRO A 67 -3.48 13.08 12.00
C PRO A 67 -3.77 12.95 10.51
N LEU A 68 -4.78 12.16 10.17
CA LEU A 68 -5.30 12.06 8.82
C LEU A 68 -5.49 13.50 8.36
N SER A 69 -4.65 13.94 7.41
CA SER A 69 -4.63 15.32 6.90
C SER A 69 -5.85 15.52 6.02
N GLN A 70 -7.00 15.55 6.68
CA GLN A 70 -8.25 16.21 6.38
C GLN A 70 -9.28 15.59 7.33
N ALA A 71 -9.80 16.42 8.24
CA ALA A 71 -11.14 16.15 8.73
C ALA A 71 -12.02 16.00 7.48
N VAL A 72 -12.76 14.89 7.39
CA VAL A 72 -13.89 14.82 6.46
C VAL A 72 -14.67 16.11 6.70
N PRO A 73 -14.90 16.97 5.69
CA PRO A 73 -15.74 18.13 5.88
C PRO A 73 -17.09 17.62 6.37
N THR A 74 -17.39 17.82 7.65
CA THR A 74 -18.65 17.39 8.27
C THR A 74 -19.80 18.29 7.85
N ASP A 75 -19.50 19.35 7.10
CA ASP A 75 -20.47 20.27 6.56
C ASP A 75 -20.18 20.59 5.09
N ASN A 76 -21.03 20.08 4.20
CA ASN A 76 -21.09 20.48 2.80
C ASN A 76 -22.08 21.66 2.60
N SER A 77 -22.46 22.38 3.67
CA SER A 77 -23.44 23.48 3.59
C SER A 77 -22.84 24.84 3.23
N GLY A 78 -21.56 24.90 2.86
CA GLY A 78 -20.96 26.11 2.30
C GLY A 78 -21.53 26.41 0.90
N PRO A 79 -21.90 27.67 0.59
CA PRO A 79 -22.47 27.99 -0.72
C PRO A 79 -21.46 27.70 -1.82
N VAL A 80 -21.92 27.01 -2.88
CA VAL A 80 -21.17 26.84 -4.13
C VAL A 80 -20.89 28.23 -4.70
N LYS A 81 -19.65 28.70 -4.58
CA LYS A 81 -19.22 29.92 -5.25
C LYS A 81 -18.92 29.55 -6.70
N VAL A 82 -19.91 29.74 -7.56
CA VAL A 82 -19.74 29.76 -9.01
C VAL A 82 -18.86 30.96 -9.34
N ILE A 83 -17.68 30.70 -9.91
CA ILE A 83 -16.89 31.68 -10.65
C ILE A 83 -16.60 31.07 -12.01
#